data_AF-R9AZX0-F1
#
_entry.id   AF-R9AZX0-F1
#
_cell.length_a   1.000
_cell.length_b   1.000
_cell.length_c   1.000
_cell.angle_alpha   90.00
_cell.angle_beta   90.00
_cell.angle_gamma   90.00
#
_symmetry.space_group_name_H-M   'P 1'
#
loop_
_entity.id
_entity.type
_entity.pdbx_description
1 polymer ?
#
loop_
_entity_poly.entity_id
_entity_poly.type
_entity_poly.pdbx_seq_one_letter_code
_entity_poly.pdbx_strand_id
1 'polypeptide(L)'
;MKINPPQAEANPLITREATLADDQALRQLIAVPMTTKGVQISFQREPSYFKASDILYRHKLHVVIEDTESQKNVACYSNGHRPCYVDKAVQNVRYASDLRVDPNYRGKSLVKALGVHVKQTMLEPDFSQMIIFNDNYAARAAIQTGKTGIPDYYDEGLIETLTLTHLGTKRKIKTFIDGKTQKETGISEIKSCVARPEHIAAMNRFIGEMSQHYNFIPAYNFEELHAGHHYFTGLKLSDFQLYFQDGKLVGMFGLWDQHGLKQTKILHYSSAIGVLRPIYNLLTKVTKGMPLPKLGDSLKYHVLHSLLCHPQQLALHHLMLEDAQKISKQRGVGIVSFTLSHQDPRFQLNQFYKGERLTGMHGFISFLGDPRPNFDKNLIPYLEVGRI
;
A
#
# COMPACT_ATOMS: atom_id res chain seq x y z
N MET A 1 -33.59 39.14 -35.07
CA MET A 1 -32.21 38.84 -34.62
C MET A 1 -32.23 37.52 -33.88
N LYS A 2 -31.70 36.45 -34.46
CA LYS A 2 -31.49 35.18 -33.77
C LYS A 2 -30.22 35.33 -32.91
N ILE A 3 -30.38 35.22 -31.60
CA ILE A 3 -29.26 35.22 -30.65
C ILE A 3 -28.54 33.88 -30.85
N ASN A 4 -27.28 33.94 -31.26
CA ASN A 4 -26.43 32.74 -31.33
C ASN A 4 -26.38 32.11 -29.92
N PRO A 5 -26.52 30.77 -29.79
CA PRO A 5 -26.25 30.13 -28.51
C PRO A 5 -24.80 30.39 -28.11
N PRO A 6 -24.48 30.50 -26.80
CA PRO A 6 -23.11 30.66 -26.36
C PRO A 6 -22.28 29.50 -26.93
N GLN A 7 -21.19 29.84 -27.63
CA GLN A 7 -20.16 28.88 -28.01
C GLN A 7 -19.73 28.16 -26.73
N ALA A 8 -19.82 26.82 -26.72
CA ALA A 8 -19.29 26.04 -25.62
C ALA A 8 -17.80 26.38 -25.48
N GLU A 9 -17.44 27.08 -24.38
CA GLU A 9 -16.05 27.34 -24.04
C GLU A 9 -15.29 26.01 -24.10
N ALA A 10 -14.25 25.95 -24.92
CA ALA A 10 -13.39 24.79 -25.01
C ALA A 10 -12.84 24.52 -23.61
N ASN A 11 -13.10 23.33 -23.05
CA ASN A 11 -12.60 22.98 -21.72
C ASN A 11 -11.06 23.03 -21.76
N PRO A 12 -10.39 23.94 -21.02
CA PRO A 12 -8.95 24.13 -21.11
C PRO A 12 -8.15 22.98 -20.46
N LEU A 13 -8.85 21.98 -19.93
CA LEU A 13 -8.26 20.84 -19.26
C LEU A 13 -8.01 19.69 -20.25
N ILE A 14 -6.73 19.38 -20.47
CA ILE A 14 -6.29 18.25 -21.29
C ILE A 14 -5.75 17.14 -20.39
N THR A 15 -6.18 15.90 -20.64
CA THR A 15 -5.65 14.71 -19.96
C THR A 15 -4.70 13.98 -20.88
N ARG A 16 -3.49 13.69 -20.42
CA ARG A 16 -2.46 13.00 -21.19
C ARG A 16 -1.57 12.13 -20.31
N GLU A 17 -0.93 11.15 -20.92
CA GLU A 17 0.15 10.41 -20.25
C GLU A 17 1.29 11.36 -19.86
N ALA A 18 1.85 11.10 -18.69
CA ALA A 18 2.94 11.88 -18.14
C ALA A 18 4.28 11.44 -18.76
N THR A 19 5.14 12.42 -19.00
CA THR A 19 6.50 12.22 -19.50
C THR A 19 7.50 12.49 -18.39
N LEU A 20 8.79 12.15 -18.61
CA LEU A 20 9.84 12.47 -17.63
C LEU A 20 9.97 13.98 -17.33
N ALA A 21 9.56 14.85 -18.26
CA ALA A 21 9.52 16.29 -18.03
C ALA A 21 8.51 16.71 -16.95
N ASP A 22 7.48 15.88 -16.72
CA ASP A 22 6.45 16.14 -15.72
C ASP A 22 6.87 15.72 -14.29
N ASP A 23 8.04 15.11 -14.09
CA ASP A 23 8.46 14.53 -12.78
C ASP A 23 8.38 15.54 -11.63
N GLN A 24 8.89 16.76 -11.84
CA GLN A 24 8.83 17.81 -10.83
C GLN A 24 7.40 18.21 -10.48
N ALA A 25 6.54 18.40 -11.49
CA ALA A 25 5.14 18.76 -11.29
C ALA A 25 4.36 17.65 -10.60
N LEU A 26 4.62 16.39 -10.94
CA LEU A 26 4.05 15.22 -10.27
C LEU A 26 4.48 15.14 -8.81
N ARG A 27 5.75 15.37 -8.50
CA ARG A 27 6.23 15.44 -7.11
C ARG A 27 5.54 16.54 -6.33
N GLN A 28 5.31 17.71 -6.94
CA GLN A 28 4.57 18.81 -6.31
C GLN A 28 3.10 18.44 -6.04
N LEU A 29 2.40 17.85 -7.01
CA LEU A 29 1.00 17.40 -6.86
C LEU A 29 0.86 16.32 -5.78
N ILE A 30 1.80 15.38 -5.72
CA ILE A 30 1.82 14.27 -4.75
C ILE A 30 2.20 14.75 -3.35
N ALA A 31 2.99 15.82 -3.26
CA ALA A 31 3.33 16.45 -2.01
C ALA A 31 2.17 17.26 -1.39
N VAL A 32 1.06 17.48 -2.10
CA VAL A 32 -0.12 18.17 -1.56
C VAL A 32 -0.59 17.46 -0.28
N PRO A 33 -0.67 18.17 0.87
CA PRO A 33 -0.93 17.53 2.14
C PRO A 33 -2.34 16.98 2.23
N MET A 34 -2.45 15.88 2.98
CA MET A 34 -3.69 15.32 3.49
C MET A 34 -3.78 15.59 4.98
N THR A 35 -4.96 16.00 5.45
CA THR A 35 -5.24 16.12 6.88
C THR A 35 -5.86 14.83 7.39
N THR A 36 -5.26 14.24 8.43
CA THR A 36 -5.81 13.10 9.17
C THR A 36 -5.56 13.31 10.66
N LYS A 37 -6.61 13.12 11.49
CA LYS A 37 -6.52 13.16 12.97
C LYS A 37 -5.74 14.35 13.54
N GLY A 38 -5.88 15.53 12.94
CA GLY A 38 -5.20 16.76 13.38
C GLY A 38 -3.73 16.89 12.95
N VAL A 39 -3.26 16.05 12.02
CA VAL A 39 -1.92 16.09 11.43
C VAL A 39 -2.03 16.29 9.91
N GLN A 40 -1.18 17.14 9.35
CA GLN A 40 -1.03 17.26 7.90
C GLN A 40 0.17 16.42 7.44
N ILE A 41 -0.10 15.44 6.60
CA ILE A 41 0.87 14.46 6.11
C ILE A 41 1.01 14.62 4.59
N SER A 42 2.24 14.51 4.11
CA SER A 42 2.59 14.55 2.69
C SER A 42 3.31 13.25 2.29
N PHE A 43 2.81 12.58 1.25
CA PHE A 43 3.37 11.31 0.75
C PHE A 43 4.35 11.58 -0.38
N GLN A 44 5.47 12.23 -0.06
CA GLN A 44 6.45 12.66 -1.06
C GLN A 44 7.13 11.48 -1.76
N ARG A 45 7.58 11.74 -2.99
CA ARG A 45 8.27 10.79 -3.85
C ARG A 45 9.59 11.40 -4.33
N GLU A 46 10.56 11.46 -3.42
CA GLU A 46 11.88 12.01 -3.73
C GLU A 46 12.91 10.88 -3.95
N PRO A 47 13.85 11.03 -4.91
CA PRO A 47 14.08 12.22 -5.74
C PRO A 47 13.25 12.28 -7.03
N SER A 48 12.44 11.25 -7.31
CA SER A 48 11.66 11.18 -8.55
C SER A 48 10.36 10.41 -8.33
N TYR A 49 9.28 10.95 -8.90
CA TYR A 49 7.98 10.30 -8.94
C TYR A 49 8.05 8.97 -9.69
N PHE A 50 8.68 8.97 -10.88
CA PHE A 50 8.82 7.79 -11.72
C PHE A 50 9.69 6.71 -11.09
N LYS A 51 10.76 7.07 -10.36
CA LYS A 51 11.57 6.09 -9.63
C LYS A 51 10.80 5.46 -8.49
N ALA A 52 10.00 6.24 -7.77
CA ALA A 52 9.19 5.72 -6.68
C ALA A 52 8.01 4.86 -7.17
N SER A 53 7.65 4.95 -8.46
CA SER A 53 6.60 4.10 -9.07
C SER A 53 7.15 2.79 -9.65
N ASP A 54 8.46 2.65 -9.86
CA ASP A 54 9.12 1.40 -10.28
C ASP A 54 8.79 0.23 -9.35
N ILE A 55 8.61 0.53 -8.07
CA ILE A 55 8.31 -0.46 -7.04
C ILE A 55 6.81 -0.77 -6.93
N LEU A 56 5.93 -0.14 -7.73
CA LEU A 56 4.48 -0.41 -7.72
C LEU A 56 4.04 -1.20 -8.96
N TYR A 57 4.63 -0.93 -10.12
CA TYR A 57 4.14 -1.38 -11.42
C TYR A 57 5.23 -2.06 -12.25
N ARG A 58 4.85 -3.04 -13.06
CA ARG A 58 5.68 -3.54 -14.17
C ARG A 58 5.43 -2.77 -15.45
N HIS A 59 4.18 -2.40 -15.66
CA HIS A 59 3.75 -1.51 -16.74
C HIS A 59 3.11 -0.29 -16.12
N LYS A 60 3.77 0.86 -16.28
CA LYS A 60 3.34 2.12 -15.70
C LYS A 60 2.34 2.81 -16.61
N LEU A 61 1.31 3.39 -16.01
CA LEU A 61 0.47 4.39 -16.64
C LEU A 61 0.36 5.54 -15.64
N HIS A 62 1.09 6.61 -15.93
CA HIS A 62 1.06 7.85 -15.16
C HIS A 62 0.38 8.90 -16.01
N VAL A 63 -0.56 9.64 -15.42
CA VAL A 63 -1.40 10.57 -16.16
C VAL A 63 -1.40 11.91 -15.43
N VAL A 64 -1.28 12.97 -16.20
CA VAL A 64 -1.49 14.35 -15.73
C VAL A 64 -2.71 14.95 -16.39
N ILE A 65 -3.35 15.86 -15.68
CA ILE A 65 -4.31 16.79 -16.25
C ILE A 65 -3.66 18.16 -16.23
N GLU A 66 -3.55 18.75 -17.41
CA GLU A 66 -2.94 20.04 -17.66
C GLU A 66 -4.03 21.06 -17.95
N ASP A 67 -3.93 22.23 -17.33
CA ASP A 67 -4.70 23.41 -17.70
C ASP A 67 -3.88 24.19 -18.73
N THR A 68 -4.35 24.22 -19.98
CA THR A 68 -3.63 24.85 -21.09
C THR A 68 -3.62 26.37 -21.03
N GLU A 69 -4.54 27.00 -20.30
CA GLU A 69 -4.52 28.46 -20.13
C GLU A 69 -3.38 28.88 -19.18
N SER A 70 -3.22 28.15 -18.07
CA SER A 70 -2.18 28.42 -17.09
C SER A 70 -0.88 27.66 -17.33
N GLN A 71 -0.85 26.75 -18.31
CA GLN A 71 0.28 25.85 -18.62
C GLN A 71 0.75 25.07 -17.38
N LYS A 72 -0.22 24.59 -16.59
CA LYS A 72 0.03 23.95 -15.29
C LYS A 72 -0.56 22.55 -15.22
N ASN A 73 0.22 21.61 -14.70
CA ASN A 73 -0.30 20.31 -14.28
C ASN A 73 -1.10 20.48 -12.97
N VAL A 74 -2.42 20.28 -13.04
CA VAL A 74 -3.36 20.58 -11.96
C VAL A 74 -3.93 19.33 -11.28
N ALA A 75 -3.76 18.16 -11.90
CA ALA A 75 -4.09 16.89 -11.28
C ALA A 75 -3.23 15.77 -11.86
N CYS A 76 -3.16 14.65 -11.14
CA CYS A 76 -2.52 13.43 -11.61
C CYS A 76 -3.20 12.19 -11.03
N TYR A 77 -2.99 11.05 -11.68
CA TYR A 77 -3.27 9.74 -11.14
C TYR A 77 -2.37 8.68 -11.79
N SER A 78 -2.33 7.49 -11.20
CA SER A 78 -1.67 6.32 -11.77
C SER A 78 -2.64 5.16 -11.90
N ASN A 79 -2.50 4.38 -12.97
CA ASN A 79 -3.27 3.15 -13.16
C ASN A 79 -2.47 2.08 -13.94
N GLY A 80 -1.25 1.81 -13.47
CA GLY A 80 -0.40 0.78 -14.04
C GLY A 80 -0.83 -0.63 -13.61
N HIS A 81 -0.13 -1.65 -14.11
CA HIS A 81 -0.37 -3.04 -13.73
C HIS A 81 0.91 -3.81 -13.44
N ARG A 82 0.74 -4.95 -12.76
CA ARG A 82 1.77 -5.92 -12.42
C ARG A 82 1.18 -7.33 -12.47
N PRO A 83 1.97 -8.37 -12.74
CA PRO A 83 1.52 -9.73 -12.62
C PRO A 83 1.30 -10.08 -11.15
N CYS A 84 0.15 -10.68 -10.86
CA CYS A 84 -0.25 -11.18 -9.55
C CYS A 84 -0.84 -12.58 -9.71
N TYR A 85 -0.87 -13.35 -8.62
CA TYR A 85 -1.67 -14.57 -8.56
C TYR A 85 -3.15 -14.19 -8.38
N VAL A 86 -3.98 -14.54 -9.35
CA VAL A 86 -5.44 -14.43 -9.33
C VAL A 86 -5.99 -15.81 -9.62
N ASP A 87 -6.77 -16.36 -8.70
CA ASP A 87 -7.32 -17.70 -8.73
C ASP A 87 -6.26 -18.76 -9.04
N LYS A 88 -5.11 -18.62 -8.35
CA LYS A 88 -3.93 -19.51 -8.43
C LYS A 88 -3.16 -19.44 -9.77
N ALA A 89 -3.59 -18.59 -10.70
CA ALA A 89 -2.91 -18.34 -11.98
C ALA A 89 -2.26 -16.95 -11.99
N VAL A 90 -1.16 -16.78 -12.73
CA VAL A 90 -0.53 -15.47 -12.88
C VAL A 90 -1.29 -14.66 -13.93
N GLN A 91 -1.79 -13.50 -13.54
CA GLN A 91 -2.52 -12.56 -14.40
C GLN A 91 -2.08 -11.14 -14.08
N ASN A 92 -2.17 -10.23 -15.06
CA ASN A 92 -1.96 -8.82 -14.78
C ASN A 92 -3.12 -8.27 -13.94
N VAL A 93 -2.80 -7.46 -12.95
CA VAL A 93 -3.77 -6.73 -12.11
C VAL A 93 -3.39 -5.27 -12.11
N ARG A 94 -4.35 -4.40 -12.46
CA ARG A 94 -4.18 -2.95 -12.36
C ARG A 94 -4.32 -2.48 -10.92
N TYR A 95 -3.58 -1.44 -10.58
CA TYR A 95 -3.74 -0.74 -9.32
C TYR A 95 -3.90 0.76 -9.58
N ALA A 96 -5.04 1.32 -9.20
CA ALA A 96 -5.31 2.74 -9.30
C ALA A 96 -4.80 3.44 -8.03
N SER A 97 -3.87 4.38 -8.19
CA SER A 97 -3.21 5.06 -7.08
C SER A 97 -2.97 6.54 -7.39
N ASP A 98 -2.44 7.26 -6.40
CA ASP A 98 -1.87 8.60 -6.57
C ASP A 98 -2.81 9.67 -7.16
N LEU A 99 -4.14 9.47 -7.06
CA LEU A 99 -5.09 10.50 -7.44
C LEU A 99 -4.91 11.75 -6.57
N ARG A 100 -4.42 12.82 -7.20
CA ARG A 100 -4.19 14.13 -6.57
C ARG A 100 -4.70 15.24 -7.45
N VAL A 101 -5.30 16.23 -6.81
CA VAL A 101 -5.87 17.41 -7.44
C VAL A 101 -5.41 18.64 -6.68
N ASP A 102 -4.87 19.61 -7.41
CA ASP A 102 -4.55 20.93 -6.91
C ASP A 102 -5.78 21.53 -6.20
N PRO A 103 -5.66 22.00 -4.95
CA PRO A 103 -6.78 22.56 -4.19
C PRO A 103 -7.59 23.62 -4.94
N ASN A 104 -6.95 24.45 -5.78
CA ASN A 104 -7.59 25.53 -6.53
C ASN A 104 -8.41 25.05 -7.74
N TYR A 105 -8.30 23.76 -8.09
CA TYR A 105 -8.98 23.14 -9.23
C TYR A 105 -10.04 22.11 -8.80
N ARG A 106 -10.22 21.85 -7.50
CA ARG A 106 -11.24 20.92 -7.01
C ARG A 106 -12.64 21.36 -7.43
N GLY A 107 -13.45 20.42 -7.90
CA GLY A 107 -14.84 20.67 -8.32
C GLY A 107 -15.05 21.19 -9.75
N LYS A 108 -13.98 21.56 -10.48
CA LYS A 108 -14.05 22.18 -11.84
C LYS A 108 -14.08 21.15 -12.99
N SER A 109 -15.05 20.25 -13.06
CA SER A 109 -15.18 19.25 -14.17
C SER A 109 -13.99 18.30 -14.40
N LEU A 110 -12.91 18.39 -13.60
CA LEU A 110 -11.72 17.50 -13.66
C LEU A 110 -12.07 16.02 -13.61
N VAL A 111 -13.09 15.67 -12.82
CA VAL A 111 -13.58 14.30 -12.68
C VAL A 111 -14.08 13.75 -14.02
N LYS A 112 -14.72 14.58 -14.85
CA LYS A 112 -15.19 14.16 -16.18
C LYS A 112 -14.02 13.91 -17.13
N ALA A 113 -13.03 14.81 -17.15
CA ALA A 113 -11.83 14.66 -17.98
C ALA A 113 -11.05 13.38 -17.61
N LEU A 114 -10.88 13.14 -16.30
CA LEU A 114 -10.30 11.90 -15.78
C LEU A 114 -11.09 10.67 -16.21
N GLY A 115 -12.41 10.68 -16.03
CA GLY A 115 -13.28 9.56 -16.36
C GLY A 115 -13.20 9.13 -17.83
N VAL A 116 -13.15 10.10 -18.76
CA VAL A 116 -12.97 9.83 -20.20
C VAL A 116 -11.65 9.11 -20.46
N HIS A 117 -10.54 9.62 -19.91
CA HIS A 117 -9.23 9.02 -20.13
C HIS A 117 -9.11 7.63 -19.47
N VAL A 118 -9.63 7.45 -18.25
CA VAL A 118 -9.66 6.13 -17.59
C VAL A 118 -10.46 5.14 -18.45
N LYS A 119 -11.60 5.54 -19.02
CA LYS A 119 -12.41 4.67 -19.89
C LYS A 119 -11.67 4.24 -21.15
N GLN A 120 -10.84 5.12 -21.72
CA GLN A 120 -10.06 4.82 -22.92
C GLN A 120 -8.85 3.93 -22.65
N THR A 121 -8.29 3.97 -21.43
CA THR A 121 -7.02 3.31 -21.10
C THR A 121 -7.17 2.04 -20.25
N MET A 122 -8.30 1.88 -19.56
CA MET A 122 -8.62 0.69 -18.77
C MET A 122 -9.31 -0.36 -19.64
N LEU A 123 -8.51 -1.01 -20.50
CA LEU A 123 -8.99 -2.03 -21.45
C LEU A 123 -8.70 -3.46 -20.96
N GLU A 124 -7.42 -3.83 -20.82
CA GLU A 124 -7.04 -5.16 -20.36
C GLU A 124 -5.92 -5.06 -19.30
N PRO A 125 -6.12 -5.59 -18.09
CA PRO A 125 -7.43 -5.88 -17.47
C PRO A 125 -8.35 -4.65 -17.52
N ASP A 126 -9.66 -4.89 -17.61
CA ASP A 126 -10.72 -3.87 -17.70
C ASP A 126 -11.18 -3.31 -16.34
N PHE A 127 -10.56 -3.78 -15.26
CA PHE A 127 -10.78 -3.32 -13.90
C PHE A 127 -9.46 -2.91 -13.24
N SER A 128 -9.54 -2.11 -12.17
CA SER A 128 -8.38 -1.73 -11.36
C SER A 128 -8.64 -1.87 -9.87
N GLN A 129 -7.72 -2.51 -9.15
CA GLN A 129 -7.73 -2.55 -7.69
C GLN A 129 -7.51 -1.15 -7.14
N MET A 130 -8.22 -0.77 -6.09
CA MET A 130 -8.09 0.52 -5.44
C MET A 130 -8.32 0.43 -3.94
N ILE A 131 -7.57 1.23 -3.18
CA ILE A 131 -7.76 1.39 -1.74
C ILE A 131 -8.13 2.83 -1.42
N ILE A 132 -9.17 2.99 -0.61
CA ILE A 132 -9.58 4.29 -0.07
C ILE A 132 -9.58 4.21 1.46
N PHE A 133 -8.70 4.97 2.11
CA PHE A 133 -8.68 5.05 3.58
C PHE A 133 -9.95 5.73 4.13
N ASN A 134 -10.41 5.27 5.30
CA ASN A 134 -11.66 5.74 5.90
C ASN A 134 -11.70 7.25 6.16
N ASP A 135 -10.56 7.83 6.56
CA ASP A 135 -10.42 9.26 6.84
C ASP A 135 -10.37 10.11 5.55
N ASN A 136 -10.28 9.50 4.36
CA ASN A 136 -10.28 10.21 3.09
C ASN A 136 -11.71 10.46 2.59
N TYR A 137 -12.48 11.24 3.35
CA TYR A 137 -13.88 11.56 3.06
C TYR A 137 -14.09 12.12 1.65
N ALA A 138 -13.14 12.93 1.16
CA ALA A 138 -13.20 13.51 -0.18
C ALA A 138 -13.11 12.43 -1.28
N ALA A 139 -12.16 11.49 -1.17
CA ALA A 139 -12.06 10.39 -2.15
C ALA A 139 -13.25 9.44 -2.06
N ARG A 140 -13.72 9.13 -0.84
CA ARG A 140 -14.93 8.33 -0.63
C ARG A 140 -16.14 8.97 -1.31
N ALA A 141 -16.38 10.26 -1.07
CA ALA A 141 -17.46 10.98 -1.74
C ALA A 141 -17.27 11.03 -3.26
N ALA A 142 -16.05 11.19 -3.77
CA ALA A 142 -15.79 11.25 -5.21
C ALA A 142 -16.04 9.93 -5.94
N ILE A 143 -15.67 8.80 -5.33
CA ILE A 143 -15.75 7.47 -5.94
C ILE A 143 -17.08 6.77 -5.63
N GLN A 144 -17.57 6.83 -4.40
CA GLN A 144 -18.73 6.04 -3.97
C GLN A 144 -20.07 6.65 -4.37
N THR A 145 -20.12 7.90 -4.83
CA THR A 145 -21.38 8.56 -5.21
C THR A 145 -21.86 8.25 -6.63
N GLY A 146 -21.12 7.45 -7.41
CA GLY A 146 -21.54 7.01 -8.74
C GLY A 146 -21.83 8.19 -9.67
N LYS A 147 -20.79 8.78 -10.27
CA LYS A 147 -20.95 9.91 -11.20
C LYS A 147 -20.88 9.43 -12.64
N THR A 148 -21.77 9.93 -13.48
CA THR A 148 -21.77 9.65 -14.92
C THR A 148 -20.38 9.90 -15.53
N GLY A 149 -19.78 8.85 -16.11
CA GLY A 149 -18.48 8.90 -16.77
C GLY A 149 -17.28 8.49 -15.91
N ILE A 150 -17.47 8.20 -14.62
CA ILE A 150 -16.47 7.59 -13.72
C ILE A 150 -16.77 6.08 -13.61
N PRO A 151 -15.77 5.20 -13.46
CA PRO A 151 -16.02 3.78 -13.25
C PRO A 151 -16.73 3.53 -11.92
N ASP A 152 -17.60 2.52 -11.90
CA ASP A 152 -18.28 2.09 -10.69
C ASP A 152 -17.27 1.46 -9.71
N TYR A 153 -17.51 1.65 -8.41
CA TYR A 153 -16.70 1.06 -7.36
C TYR A 153 -17.38 -0.15 -6.74
N TYR A 154 -16.66 -1.27 -6.73
CA TYR A 154 -17.10 -2.56 -6.22
C TYR A 154 -16.29 -2.93 -4.98
N ASP A 155 -16.91 -2.84 -3.80
CA ASP A 155 -16.27 -3.03 -2.49
C ASP A 155 -15.90 -4.50 -2.21
N GLU A 156 -14.63 -4.82 -2.07
CA GLU A 156 -14.13 -6.16 -1.75
C GLU A 156 -13.90 -6.35 -0.22
N GLY A 157 -14.11 -5.30 0.57
CA GLY A 157 -14.08 -5.34 2.01
C GLY A 157 -12.96 -4.51 2.63
N LEU A 158 -12.82 -4.66 3.95
CA LEU A 158 -11.96 -3.79 4.75
C LEU A 158 -10.55 -4.36 4.88
N ILE A 159 -9.61 -3.43 5.02
CA ILE A 159 -8.19 -3.72 5.24
C ILE A 159 -7.68 -2.86 6.39
N GLU A 160 -6.67 -3.34 7.09
CA GLU A 160 -5.97 -2.57 8.11
C GLU A 160 -4.47 -2.57 7.85
N THR A 161 -3.91 -1.37 7.73
CA THR A 161 -2.47 -1.16 7.83
C THR A 161 -2.11 -0.81 9.25
N LEU A 162 -1.25 -1.61 9.87
CA LEU A 162 -0.74 -1.40 11.21
C LEU A 162 0.73 -0.98 11.15
N THR A 163 1.02 0.25 11.57
CA THR A 163 2.39 0.71 11.85
C THR A 163 2.72 0.35 13.30
N LEU A 164 3.21 -0.89 13.46
CA LEU A 164 3.47 -1.58 14.70
C LEU A 164 4.63 -0.96 15.48
N THR A 165 4.35 -0.54 16.71
CA THR A 165 5.33 -0.04 17.67
C THR A 165 5.61 -1.04 18.78
N HIS A 166 4.67 -1.91 19.14
CA HIS A 166 4.86 -2.94 20.16
C HIS A 166 3.85 -4.10 20.05
N LEU A 167 4.31 -5.31 20.32
CA LEU A 167 3.52 -6.54 20.23
C LEU A 167 2.67 -6.87 21.47
N GLY A 168 2.21 -5.86 22.23
CA GLY A 168 1.38 -6.11 23.42
C GLY A 168 1.97 -7.01 24.51
N THR A 169 1.09 -7.68 25.27
CA THR A 169 1.45 -8.56 26.40
C THR A 169 1.52 -10.01 25.94
N LYS A 170 2.72 -10.61 25.99
CA LYS A 170 2.97 -11.99 25.51
C LYS A 170 1.98 -13.03 26.05
N ARG A 171 1.65 -12.98 27.35
CA ARG A 171 0.72 -13.93 27.98
C ARG A 171 -0.66 -13.93 27.32
N LYS A 172 -1.24 -12.75 27.04
CA LYS A 172 -2.58 -12.65 26.43
C LYS A 172 -2.59 -13.21 25.01
N ILE A 173 -1.54 -12.90 24.24
CA ILE A 173 -1.39 -13.37 22.85
C ILE A 173 -1.22 -14.89 22.83
N LYS A 174 -0.35 -15.43 23.69
CA LYS A 174 -0.17 -16.87 23.82
C LYS A 174 -1.49 -17.57 24.15
N THR A 175 -2.20 -17.11 25.19
CA THR A 175 -3.51 -17.68 25.54
C THR A 175 -4.52 -17.63 24.39
N PHE A 176 -4.55 -16.54 23.61
CA PHE A 176 -5.43 -16.44 22.44
C PHE A 176 -5.04 -17.44 21.34
N ILE A 177 -3.76 -17.54 21.01
CA ILE A 177 -3.24 -18.47 20.00
C ILE A 177 -3.49 -19.92 20.40
N ASP A 178 -3.17 -20.28 21.65
CA ASP A 178 -3.38 -21.63 22.20
C ASP A 178 -4.87 -22.00 22.16
N GLY A 179 -5.77 -21.05 22.44
CA GLY A 179 -7.22 -21.26 22.37
C GLY A 179 -7.79 -21.39 20.95
N LYS A 180 -7.07 -20.95 19.93
CA LYS A 180 -7.48 -21.03 18.51
C LYS A 180 -6.85 -22.21 17.76
N THR A 181 -5.74 -22.74 18.26
CA THR A 181 -4.96 -23.75 17.57
C THR A 181 -5.21 -25.11 18.24
N GLN A 182 -6.06 -25.95 17.66
CA GLN A 182 -6.35 -27.30 18.22
C GLN A 182 -5.20 -28.31 18.07
N LYS A 183 -4.16 -27.96 17.30
CA LYS A 183 -2.90 -28.72 17.21
C LYS A 183 -1.79 -27.83 17.71
N GLU A 184 -0.98 -28.30 18.65
CA GLU A 184 0.30 -27.66 18.99
C GLU A 184 1.15 -27.57 17.70
N THR A 185 1.04 -26.48 16.96
CA THR A 185 1.82 -26.29 15.74
C THR A 185 3.27 -26.10 16.16
N GLY A 186 4.14 -26.99 15.68
CA GLY A 186 5.57 -27.13 16.00
C GLY A 186 6.46 -25.92 15.71
N ILE A 187 6.17 -24.76 16.28
CA ILE A 187 7.05 -23.57 16.24
C ILE A 187 8.44 -23.92 16.76
N SER A 188 8.54 -24.83 17.74
CA SER A 188 9.80 -25.31 18.30
C SER A 188 10.74 -25.94 17.26
N GLU A 189 10.19 -26.45 16.16
CA GLU A 189 10.95 -27.08 15.08
C GLU A 189 11.29 -26.10 13.95
N ILE A 190 10.69 -24.90 13.96
CA ILE A 190 10.91 -23.89 12.94
C ILE A 190 12.29 -23.27 13.14
N LYS A 191 13.12 -23.37 12.12
CA LYS A 191 14.44 -22.74 12.04
C LYS A 191 14.35 -21.53 11.14
N SER A 192 14.87 -20.40 11.60
CA SER A 192 14.91 -19.18 10.81
C SER A 192 16.32 -18.88 10.30
N CYS A 193 16.43 -18.37 9.07
CA CYS A 193 17.71 -17.90 8.51
C CYS A 193 17.50 -16.66 7.63
N VAL A 194 18.56 -15.86 7.47
CA VAL A 194 18.59 -14.77 6.49
C VAL A 194 18.69 -15.38 5.09
N ALA A 195 17.92 -14.84 4.13
CA ALA A 195 17.94 -15.35 2.77
C ALA A 195 19.31 -15.14 2.10
N ARG A 196 19.62 -16.06 1.19
CA ARG A 196 20.87 -16.18 0.45
C ARG A 196 20.55 -16.72 -0.95
N PRO A 197 21.46 -16.61 -1.94
CA PRO A 197 21.16 -17.03 -3.32
C PRO A 197 20.63 -18.46 -3.44
N GLU A 198 21.12 -19.40 -2.63
CA GLU A 198 20.66 -20.79 -2.60
C GLU A 198 19.18 -20.96 -2.20
N HIS A 199 18.58 -19.95 -1.55
CA HIS A 199 17.19 -19.98 -1.11
C HIS A 199 16.20 -19.44 -2.17
N ILE A 200 16.67 -18.79 -3.24
CA ILE A 200 15.81 -18.12 -4.23
C ILE A 200 14.74 -19.06 -4.79
N ALA A 201 15.15 -20.27 -5.19
CA ALA A 201 14.22 -21.26 -5.73
C ALA A 201 13.13 -21.67 -4.72
N ALA A 202 13.47 -21.74 -3.42
CA ALA A 202 12.49 -22.02 -2.36
C ALA A 202 11.55 -20.83 -2.14
N MET A 203 12.05 -19.60 -2.19
CA MET A 203 11.24 -18.38 -2.06
C MET A 203 10.21 -18.25 -3.19
N ASN A 204 10.61 -18.46 -4.44
CA ASN A 204 9.69 -18.41 -5.59
C ASN A 204 8.62 -19.50 -5.51
N ARG A 205 9.01 -20.74 -5.19
CA ARG A 205 8.04 -21.84 -4.97
C ARG A 205 7.06 -21.50 -3.86
N PHE A 206 7.56 -20.95 -2.75
CA PHE A 206 6.72 -20.58 -1.61
C PHE A 206 5.67 -19.52 -1.97
N ILE A 207 6.01 -18.51 -2.77
CA ILE A 207 5.02 -17.54 -3.28
C ILE A 207 3.93 -18.25 -4.09
N GLY A 208 4.31 -19.17 -4.98
CA GLY A 208 3.36 -19.99 -5.73
C GLY A 208 2.47 -20.85 -4.83
N GLU A 209 3.03 -21.47 -3.77
CA GLU A 209 2.25 -22.23 -2.79
C GLU A 209 1.27 -21.35 -2.01
N MET A 210 1.67 -20.12 -1.65
CA MET A 210 0.80 -19.17 -0.95
C MET A 210 -0.38 -18.71 -1.81
N SER A 211 -0.28 -18.77 -3.15
CA SER A 211 -1.43 -18.50 -4.04
C SER A 211 -2.62 -19.44 -3.84
N GLN A 212 -2.42 -20.59 -3.19
CA GLN A 212 -3.52 -21.49 -2.81
C GLN A 212 -4.42 -20.93 -1.71
N HIS A 213 -3.98 -19.89 -1.01
CA HIS A 213 -4.69 -19.27 0.11
C HIS A 213 -5.04 -17.81 -0.13
N TYR A 214 -4.37 -17.16 -1.08
CA TYR A 214 -4.43 -15.73 -1.28
C TYR A 214 -4.63 -15.36 -2.74
N ASN A 215 -5.46 -14.36 -2.97
CA ASN A 215 -5.53 -13.63 -4.22
C ASN A 215 -4.66 -12.37 -4.16
N PHE A 216 -4.19 -11.90 -5.32
CA PHE A 216 -3.46 -10.66 -5.53
C PHE A 216 -2.03 -10.59 -4.95
N ILE A 217 -1.43 -11.72 -4.57
CA ILE A 217 0.02 -11.75 -4.29
C ILE A 217 0.75 -11.39 -5.59
N PRO A 218 1.63 -10.37 -5.62
CA PRO A 218 2.42 -10.11 -6.82
C PRO A 218 3.28 -11.33 -7.17
N ALA A 219 3.38 -11.65 -8.46
CA ALA A 219 4.17 -12.76 -8.96
C ALA A 219 5.66 -12.40 -8.89
N TYR A 220 6.21 -12.44 -7.67
CA TYR A 220 7.60 -12.11 -7.39
C TYR A 220 8.55 -13.11 -8.05
N ASN A 221 9.62 -12.57 -8.59
CA ASN A 221 10.78 -13.31 -9.07
C ASN A 221 11.98 -12.84 -8.23
N PHE A 222 12.48 -13.69 -7.34
CA PHE A 222 13.58 -13.34 -6.45
C PHE A 222 14.97 -13.44 -7.11
N GLU A 223 15.08 -14.05 -8.31
CA GLU A 223 16.28 -13.92 -9.15
C GLU A 223 16.43 -12.46 -9.61
N GLU A 224 15.35 -11.78 -9.96
CA GLU A 224 15.37 -10.36 -10.33
C GLU A 224 15.77 -9.46 -9.14
N LEU A 225 15.31 -9.79 -7.92
CA LEU A 225 15.79 -9.13 -6.71
C LEU A 225 17.31 -9.30 -6.58
N HIS A 226 17.82 -10.51 -6.78
CA HIS A 226 19.25 -10.79 -6.71
C HIS A 226 20.05 -10.03 -7.78
N ALA A 227 19.49 -9.89 -8.98
CA ALA A 227 20.05 -9.13 -10.10
C ALA A 227 19.90 -7.61 -9.97
N GLY A 228 19.24 -7.09 -8.92
CA GLY A 228 19.09 -5.66 -8.67
C GLY A 228 18.02 -4.97 -9.55
N HIS A 229 17.00 -5.70 -9.98
CA HIS A 229 15.92 -5.15 -10.78
C HIS A 229 15.15 -4.02 -10.05
N HIS A 230 14.80 -2.95 -10.77
CA HIS A 230 14.21 -1.72 -10.20
C HIS A 230 12.89 -1.95 -9.43
N TYR A 231 12.14 -3.00 -9.77
CA TYR A 231 10.92 -3.42 -9.05
C TYR A 231 11.15 -3.77 -7.56
N PHE A 232 12.40 -4.00 -7.17
CA PHE A 232 12.85 -4.28 -5.81
C PHE A 232 13.79 -3.19 -5.25
N THR A 233 13.77 -1.98 -5.82
CA THR A 233 14.66 -0.90 -5.34
C THR A 233 14.51 -0.67 -3.83
N GLY A 234 15.63 -0.67 -3.11
CA GLY A 234 15.67 -0.55 -1.65
C GLY A 234 15.57 -1.88 -0.89
N LEU A 235 15.55 -3.02 -1.60
CA LEU A 235 15.63 -4.36 -1.02
C LEU A 235 16.86 -5.12 -1.53
N LYS A 236 17.37 -6.00 -0.67
CA LYS A 236 18.36 -7.03 -1.00
C LYS A 236 17.91 -8.37 -0.42
N LEU A 237 18.47 -9.48 -0.90
CA LEU A 237 18.18 -10.80 -0.31
C LEU A 237 18.46 -10.84 1.20
N SER A 238 19.52 -10.17 1.67
CA SER A 238 19.87 -10.09 3.10
C SER A 238 18.84 -9.35 3.97
N ASP A 239 17.83 -8.72 3.37
CA ASP A 239 16.71 -8.11 4.08
C ASP A 239 15.56 -9.08 4.35
N PHE A 240 15.62 -10.29 3.78
CA PHE A 240 14.61 -11.32 3.96
C PHE A 240 14.99 -12.29 5.07
N GLN A 241 14.03 -12.53 5.95
CA GLN A 241 14.05 -13.59 6.94
C GLN A 241 13.15 -14.74 6.47
N LEU A 242 13.69 -15.95 6.48
CA LEU A 242 13.03 -17.17 6.07
C LEU A 242 12.81 -18.08 7.28
N TYR A 243 11.75 -18.90 7.24
CA TYR A 243 11.36 -19.83 8.30
C TYR A 243 11.12 -21.22 7.70
N PHE A 244 11.89 -22.20 8.14
CA PHE A 244 11.86 -23.56 7.63
C PHE A 244 11.38 -24.55 8.69
N GLN A 245 10.49 -25.46 8.30
CA GLN A 245 10.11 -26.65 9.06
C GLN A 245 10.36 -27.88 8.18
N ASP A 246 11.08 -28.87 8.68
CA ASP A 246 11.44 -30.10 7.93
C ASP A 246 12.07 -29.82 6.55
N GLY A 247 12.91 -28.78 6.47
CA GLY A 247 13.54 -28.36 5.22
C GLY A 247 12.62 -27.63 4.23
N LYS A 248 11.34 -27.47 4.54
CA LYS A 248 10.37 -26.73 3.73
C LYS A 248 10.20 -25.30 4.25
N LEU A 249 10.19 -24.33 3.35
CA LEU A 249 9.90 -22.92 3.67
C LEU A 249 8.41 -22.80 4.05
N VAL A 250 8.13 -22.33 5.27
CA VAL A 250 6.76 -22.18 5.83
C VAL A 250 6.38 -20.73 6.11
N GLY A 251 7.35 -19.82 6.13
CA GLY A 251 7.11 -18.40 6.25
C GLY A 251 8.29 -17.55 5.78
N MET A 252 8.02 -16.33 5.34
CA MET A 252 9.03 -15.33 5.06
C MET A 252 8.52 -13.90 5.26
N PHE A 253 9.45 -12.97 5.45
CA PHE A 253 9.19 -11.54 5.25
C PHE A 253 10.50 -10.85 4.83
N GLY A 254 10.37 -9.74 4.12
CA GLY A 254 11.45 -8.79 3.82
C GLY A 254 11.29 -7.51 4.61
N LEU A 255 12.38 -6.98 5.15
CA LEU A 255 12.37 -5.70 5.87
C LEU A 255 12.83 -4.57 4.95
N TRP A 256 11.88 -3.81 4.40
CA TRP A 256 12.12 -2.82 3.36
C TRP A 256 12.22 -1.41 3.92
N ASP A 257 13.35 -0.74 3.68
CA ASP A 257 13.44 0.71 3.84
C ASP A 257 13.06 1.43 2.54
N GLN A 258 11.87 2.00 2.51
CA GLN A 258 11.38 2.78 1.36
C GLN A 258 11.70 4.27 1.46
N HIS A 259 12.33 4.75 2.55
CA HIS A 259 12.51 6.17 2.80
C HIS A 259 13.29 6.91 1.69
N GLY A 260 14.17 6.21 0.98
CA GLY A 260 14.91 6.76 -0.16
C GLY A 260 14.08 7.04 -1.42
N LEU A 261 12.80 6.63 -1.43
CA LEU A 261 11.90 6.75 -2.59
C LEU A 261 10.49 7.24 -2.22
N LYS A 262 9.98 6.83 -1.05
CA LYS A 262 8.65 7.14 -0.51
C LYS A 262 8.81 7.72 0.88
N GLN A 263 8.37 8.95 1.09
CA GLN A 263 8.47 9.61 2.39
C GLN A 263 7.09 10.03 2.90
N THR A 264 6.79 9.70 4.15
CA THR A 264 5.61 10.20 4.86
C THR A 264 6.05 11.38 5.73
N LYS A 265 6.02 12.59 5.16
CA LYS A 265 6.47 13.81 5.86
C LYS A 265 5.35 14.44 6.67
N ILE A 266 5.69 14.91 7.88
CA ILE A 266 4.77 15.67 8.70
C ILE A 266 4.96 17.16 8.42
N LEU A 267 3.98 17.79 7.78
CA LEU A 267 4.04 19.21 7.43
C LEU A 267 3.50 20.11 8.53
N HIS A 268 2.47 19.66 9.24
CA HIS A 268 1.84 20.43 10.31
C HIS A 268 1.22 19.53 11.36
N TYR A 269 1.21 19.99 12.61
CA TYR A 269 0.42 19.44 13.71
C TYR A 269 -0.59 20.50 14.12
N SER A 270 -1.81 20.10 14.52
CA SER A 270 -2.72 21.01 15.19
C SER A 270 -2.04 21.67 16.41
N SER A 271 -2.45 22.89 16.76
CA SER A 271 -1.79 23.67 17.81
C SER A 271 -1.67 22.91 19.13
N ALA A 272 -2.71 22.16 19.51
CA ALA A 272 -2.70 21.30 20.70
C ALA A 272 -1.63 20.19 20.62
N ILE A 273 -1.54 19.48 19.50
CA ILE A 273 -0.56 18.41 19.30
C ILE A 273 0.85 19.00 19.27
N GLY A 274 1.05 20.14 18.59
CA GLY A 274 2.34 20.81 18.49
C GLY A 274 2.94 21.15 19.86
N VAL A 275 2.12 21.67 20.77
CA VAL A 275 2.53 22.03 22.15
C VAL A 275 2.80 20.79 23.00
N LEU A 276 1.95 19.77 22.93
CA LEU A 276 2.07 18.56 23.76
C LEU A 276 3.13 17.56 23.24
N ARG A 277 3.59 17.72 22.00
CA ARG A 277 4.51 16.78 21.33
C ARG A 277 5.76 16.44 22.16
N PRO A 278 6.48 17.39 22.79
CA PRO A 278 7.69 17.04 23.55
C PRO A 278 7.39 16.12 24.74
N ILE A 279 6.29 16.40 25.46
CA ILE A 279 5.82 15.60 26.59
C ILE A 279 5.38 14.23 26.10
N TYR A 280 4.58 14.19 25.03
CA TYR A 280 4.17 12.95 24.38
C TYR A 280 5.37 12.08 24.00
N ASN A 281 6.35 12.66 23.29
CA ASN A 281 7.56 11.95 22.84
C ASN A 281 8.40 11.42 24.00
N LEU A 282 8.51 12.14 25.11
CA LEU A 282 9.17 11.65 26.32
C LEU A 282 8.48 10.40 26.87
N LEU A 283 7.15 10.39 26.85
CA LEU A 283 6.33 9.29 27.34
C LEU A 283 6.27 8.09 26.37
N THR A 284 6.63 8.24 25.09
CA THR A 284 6.58 7.14 24.10
C THR A 284 7.38 5.90 24.49
N LYS A 285 8.48 6.07 25.23
CA LYS A 285 9.28 4.94 25.75
C LYS A 285 8.47 4.05 26.71
N VAL A 286 7.54 4.64 27.46
CA VAL A 286 6.69 3.95 28.44
C VAL A 286 5.36 3.52 27.81
N THR A 287 4.71 4.44 27.09
CA THR A 287 3.41 4.18 26.46
C THR A 287 3.51 3.24 25.26
N LYS A 288 4.72 3.14 24.69
CA LYS A 288 5.05 2.39 23.46
C LYS A 288 4.37 2.97 22.23
N GLY A 289 4.13 4.27 22.23
CA GLY A 289 3.57 5.03 21.11
C GLY A 289 4.61 5.32 20.02
N MET A 290 4.13 5.74 18.85
CA MET A 290 5.00 6.16 17.75
C MET A 290 5.56 7.56 18.04
N PRO A 291 6.88 7.78 18.02
CA PRO A 291 7.43 9.12 18.16
C PRO A 291 6.91 10.04 17.06
N LEU A 292 6.44 11.23 17.45
CA LEU A 292 6.01 12.27 16.52
C LEU A 292 7.25 13.05 16.06
N PRO A 293 7.62 12.99 14.76
CA PRO A 293 8.83 13.62 14.26
C PRO A 293 8.73 15.16 14.26
N LYS A 294 9.86 15.83 13.98
CA LYS A 294 9.86 17.29 13.79
C LYS A 294 9.03 17.67 12.55
N LEU A 295 8.62 18.93 12.47
CA LEU A 295 7.99 19.42 11.24
C LEU A 295 9.02 19.35 10.10
N GLY A 296 8.58 18.87 8.94
CA GLY A 296 9.46 18.63 7.78
C GLY A 296 10.19 17.28 7.80
N ASP A 297 10.27 16.61 8.95
CA ASP A 297 10.82 15.26 9.05
C ASP A 297 9.80 14.21 8.59
N SER A 298 10.30 13.03 8.23
CA SER A 298 9.50 11.86 7.88
C SER A 298 9.27 10.94 9.07
N LEU A 299 8.15 10.21 9.03
CA LEU A 299 8.00 9.01 9.83
C LEU A 299 9.01 7.96 9.36
N LYS A 300 9.70 7.33 10.32
CA LYS A 300 10.65 6.24 10.06
C LYS A 300 10.05 4.91 10.49
N TYR A 301 9.88 4.03 9.53
CA TYR A 301 9.40 2.66 9.74
C TYR A 301 9.93 1.79 8.60
N HIS A 302 10.14 0.50 8.88
CA HIS A 302 10.35 -0.47 7.82
C HIS A 302 9.00 -1.00 7.34
N VAL A 303 8.89 -1.22 6.04
CA VAL A 303 7.75 -1.91 5.43
C VAL A 303 8.03 -3.41 5.40
N LEU A 304 7.05 -4.23 5.77
CA LEU A 304 7.16 -5.68 5.61
C LEU A 304 6.74 -6.08 4.18
N HIS A 305 7.70 -6.55 3.40
CA HIS A 305 7.51 -7.15 2.08
C HIS A 305 7.23 -8.65 2.22
N SER A 306 6.33 -9.21 1.41
CA SER A 306 6.01 -10.65 1.41
C SER A 306 5.76 -11.25 2.80
N LEU A 307 5.08 -10.55 3.73
CA LEU A 307 4.73 -11.10 5.04
C LEU A 307 3.73 -12.27 4.89
N LEU A 308 4.27 -13.46 4.66
CA LEU A 308 3.54 -14.62 4.19
C LEU A 308 3.90 -15.85 5.01
N CYS A 309 2.85 -16.54 5.42
CA CYS A 309 2.81 -17.86 6.02
C CYS A 309 1.39 -18.39 5.77
N HIS A 310 1.15 -19.67 6.04
CA HIS A 310 -0.22 -20.20 5.97
C HIS A 310 -1.16 -19.38 6.87
N PRO A 311 -2.35 -18.94 6.39
CA PRO A 311 -3.18 -17.95 7.11
C PRO A 311 -3.60 -18.38 8.51
N GLN A 312 -3.79 -19.68 8.73
CA GLN A 312 -4.14 -20.24 10.03
C GLN A 312 -2.94 -20.43 10.98
N GLN A 313 -1.70 -20.24 10.52
CA GLN A 313 -0.51 -20.30 11.37
C GLN A 313 -0.28 -18.97 12.11
N LEU A 314 -1.22 -18.62 12.99
CA LEU A 314 -1.20 -17.39 13.79
C LEU A 314 0.08 -17.25 14.63
N ALA A 315 0.57 -18.37 15.13
CA ALA A 315 1.74 -18.42 15.98
C ALA A 315 3.04 -18.12 15.20
N LEU A 316 3.19 -18.64 13.98
CA LEU A 316 4.29 -18.30 13.09
C LEU A 316 4.21 -16.83 12.66
N HIS A 317 3.03 -16.32 12.31
CA HIS A 317 2.86 -14.89 12.01
C HIS A 317 3.31 -14.00 13.18
N HIS A 318 2.94 -14.34 14.41
CA HIS A 318 3.35 -13.59 15.58
C HIS A 318 4.88 -13.63 15.77
N LEU A 319 5.51 -14.80 15.64
CA LEU A 319 6.97 -14.96 15.70
C LEU A 319 7.67 -14.10 14.63
N MET A 320 7.16 -14.12 13.39
CA MET A 320 7.69 -13.30 12.30
C MET A 320 7.65 -11.80 12.64
N LEU A 321 6.58 -11.31 13.27
CA LEU A 321 6.51 -9.93 13.72
C LEU A 321 7.45 -9.62 14.89
N GLU A 322 7.67 -10.57 15.82
CA GLU A 322 8.67 -10.43 16.88
C GLU A 322 10.07 -10.24 16.30
N ASP A 323 10.46 -11.10 15.36
CA ASP A 323 11.74 -11.04 14.68
C ASP A 323 11.86 -9.78 13.81
N ALA A 324 10.83 -9.43 13.04
CA ALA A 324 10.82 -8.21 12.23
C ALA A 324 11.03 -6.96 13.08
N GLN A 325 10.34 -6.86 14.22
CA GLN A 325 10.52 -5.73 15.13
C GLN A 325 11.93 -5.73 15.76
N LYS A 326 12.45 -6.91 16.15
CA LYS A 326 13.81 -7.05 16.71
C LYS A 326 14.89 -6.61 15.71
N ILE A 327 14.83 -7.11 14.48
CA ILE A 327 15.76 -6.75 13.39
C ILE A 327 15.63 -5.26 13.07
N SER A 328 14.39 -4.74 12.99
CA SER A 328 14.15 -3.31 12.79
C SER A 328 14.78 -2.44 13.87
N LYS A 329 14.73 -2.86 15.15
CA LYS A 329 15.39 -2.16 16.27
C LYS A 329 16.92 -2.21 16.15
N GLN A 330 17.48 -3.35 15.77
CA GLN A 330 18.92 -3.49 15.54
C GLN A 330 19.42 -2.57 14.41
N ARG A 331 18.57 -2.31 13.41
CA ARG A 331 18.81 -1.33 12.34
C ARG A 331 18.49 0.13 12.72
N GLY A 332 18.14 0.40 13.98
CA GLY A 332 17.92 1.76 14.50
C GLY A 332 16.53 2.36 14.25
N VAL A 333 15.56 1.59 13.77
CA VAL A 333 14.19 2.07 13.46
C VAL A 333 13.18 1.56 14.48
N GLY A 334 13.07 0.24 14.63
CA GLY A 334 12.23 -0.44 15.62
C GLY A 334 10.72 -0.37 15.41
N ILE A 335 10.27 0.26 14.34
CA ILE A 335 8.87 0.32 13.89
C ILE A 335 8.77 -0.45 12.57
N VAL A 336 7.71 -1.24 12.43
CA VAL A 336 7.42 -1.98 11.18
C VAL A 336 5.98 -1.73 10.76
N SER A 337 5.70 -1.70 9.46
CA SER A 337 4.37 -1.49 8.90
C SER A 337 3.99 -2.65 8.01
N PHE A 338 2.73 -3.11 8.11
CA PHE A 338 2.17 -4.18 7.28
C PHE A 338 0.66 -3.99 7.13
N THR A 339 0.08 -4.60 6.10
CA THR A 339 -1.35 -4.55 5.80
C THR A 339 -1.92 -5.95 5.80
N LEU A 340 -3.12 -6.12 6.37
CA LEU A 340 -3.90 -7.35 6.28
C LEU A 340 -5.33 -7.00 5.85
N SER A 341 -5.92 -7.86 5.01
CA SER A 341 -7.37 -7.87 4.82
C SER A 341 -8.05 -8.29 6.12
N HIS A 342 -9.24 -7.74 6.41
CA HIS A 342 -10.06 -8.21 7.54
C HIS A 342 -10.54 -9.66 7.33
N GLN A 343 -10.47 -10.17 6.10
CA GLN A 343 -10.75 -11.58 5.78
C GLN A 343 -9.56 -12.49 6.16
N ASP A 344 -8.37 -11.94 6.40
CA ASP A 344 -7.20 -12.72 6.80
C ASP A 344 -7.31 -13.15 8.28
N PRO A 345 -7.25 -14.45 8.63
CA PRO A 345 -7.32 -14.89 10.02
C PRO A 345 -6.28 -14.23 10.93
N ARG A 346 -5.11 -13.85 10.39
CA ARG A 346 -4.01 -13.19 11.10
C ARG A 346 -4.40 -11.80 11.60
N PHE A 347 -5.36 -11.13 10.96
CA PHE A 347 -5.88 -9.82 11.38
C PHE A 347 -6.36 -9.81 12.83
N GLN A 348 -6.91 -10.93 13.32
CA GLN A 348 -7.36 -11.05 14.71
C GLN A 348 -6.27 -10.75 15.74
N LEU A 349 -4.99 -10.90 15.39
CA LEU A 349 -3.87 -10.61 16.29
C LEU A 349 -3.64 -9.11 16.48
N ASN A 350 -4.07 -8.26 15.55
CA ASN A 350 -3.87 -6.81 15.61
C ASN A 350 -4.51 -6.18 16.85
N GLN A 351 -5.56 -6.80 17.41
CA GLN A 351 -6.20 -6.35 18.65
C GLN A 351 -5.23 -6.29 19.85
N PHE A 352 -4.20 -7.14 19.86
CA PHE A 352 -3.21 -7.20 20.93
C PHE A 352 -2.03 -6.25 20.71
N TYR A 353 -1.82 -5.84 19.47
CA TYR A 353 -0.69 -5.04 19.06
C TYR A 353 -0.94 -3.54 19.26
N LYS A 354 0.14 -2.80 19.51
CA LYS A 354 0.16 -1.35 19.63
C LYS A 354 0.81 -0.75 18.39
N GLY A 355 0.24 0.34 17.92
CA GLY A 355 0.72 1.06 16.74
C GLY A 355 -0.37 1.95 16.17
N GLU A 356 -0.01 2.72 15.17
CA GLU A 356 -0.98 3.51 14.41
C GLU A 356 -1.72 2.63 13.42
N ARG A 357 -3.06 2.74 13.40
CA ARG A 357 -3.94 1.95 12.55
C ARG A 357 -4.57 2.84 11.48
N LEU A 358 -4.48 2.37 10.25
CA LEU A 358 -5.11 2.96 9.08
C LEU A 358 -6.02 1.91 8.46
N THR A 359 -7.33 2.08 8.65
CA THR A 359 -8.35 1.24 8.02
C THR A 359 -8.76 1.85 6.69
N GLY A 360 -8.91 1.01 5.68
CA GLY A 360 -9.41 1.42 4.37
C GLY A 360 -10.35 0.39 3.77
N MET A 361 -11.04 0.82 2.73
CA MET A 361 -11.86 -0.04 1.87
C MET A 361 -11.02 -0.45 0.67
N HIS A 362 -10.90 -1.74 0.46
CA HIS A 362 -10.32 -2.35 -0.73
C HIS A 362 -11.46 -2.69 -1.69
N GLY A 363 -11.28 -2.38 -2.97
CA GLY A 363 -12.26 -2.75 -3.98
C GLY A 363 -11.70 -2.60 -5.38
N PHE A 364 -12.59 -2.69 -6.36
CA PHE A 364 -12.27 -2.58 -7.78
C PHE A 364 -13.04 -1.44 -8.41
N ILE A 365 -12.42 -0.76 -9.35
CA ILE A 365 -13.12 0.13 -10.27
C ILE A 365 -13.23 -0.52 -11.64
N SER A 366 -14.40 -0.46 -12.27
CA SER A 366 -14.64 -0.99 -13.63
C SER A 366 -15.75 -0.23 -14.34
N PHE A 367 -15.71 -0.20 -15.68
CA PHE A 367 -16.81 0.28 -16.52
C PHE A 367 -17.68 -0.85 -17.09
N LEU A 368 -17.17 -2.09 -17.11
CA LEU A 368 -17.83 -3.24 -17.75
C LEU A 368 -18.65 -4.08 -16.76
N GLY A 369 -18.70 -3.69 -15.50
CA GLY A 369 -19.43 -4.36 -14.44
C GLY A 369 -18.54 -4.82 -13.30
N ASP A 370 -19.14 -5.49 -12.33
CA ASP A 370 -18.45 -5.99 -11.14
C ASP A 370 -17.49 -7.14 -11.51
N PRO A 371 -16.18 -7.01 -11.29
CA PRO A 371 -15.23 -8.08 -11.59
C PRO A 371 -15.19 -9.17 -10.51
N ARG A 372 -15.70 -8.90 -9.29
CA ARG A 372 -15.58 -9.81 -8.14
C ARG A 372 -16.21 -11.20 -8.33
N PRO A 373 -17.32 -11.37 -9.09
CA PRO A 373 -17.86 -12.70 -9.38
C PRO A 373 -16.89 -13.62 -10.13
N ASN A 374 -15.86 -13.06 -10.78
CA ASN A 374 -14.85 -13.82 -11.51
C ASN A 374 -13.66 -14.25 -10.64
N PHE A 375 -13.66 -13.93 -9.34
CA PHE A 375 -12.61 -14.32 -8.40
C PHE A 375 -13.09 -15.40 -7.44
N ASP A 376 -12.21 -16.33 -7.06
CA ASP A 376 -12.45 -17.33 -6.01
C ASP A 376 -12.57 -16.63 -4.65
N LYS A 377 -13.81 -16.57 -4.15
CA LYS A 377 -14.18 -15.92 -2.87
C LYS A 377 -13.59 -16.62 -1.64
N ASN A 378 -13.00 -17.81 -1.79
CA ASN A 378 -12.33 -18.51 -0.69
C ASN A 378 -10.88 -18.05 -0.51
N LEU A 379 -10.32 -17.31 -1.47
CA LEU A 379 -8.95 -16.80 -1.41
C LEU A 379 -8.92 -15.43 -0.75
N ILE A 380 -8.00 -15.26 0.19
CA ILE A 380 -7.86 -14.03 0.97
C ILE A 380 -7.22 -12.93 0.11
N PRO A 381 -7.77 -11.70 0.04
CA PRO A 381 -7.10 -10.60 -0.63
C PRO A 381 -5.77 -10.23 0.05
N TYR A 382 -4.65 -10.46 -0.62
CA TYR A 382 -3.33 -10.06 -0.18
C TYR A 382 -2.99 -8.65 -0.63
N LEU A 383 -2.47 -7.85 0.30
CA LEU A 383 -2.12 -6.45 0.09
C LEU A 383 -0.79 -6.16 0.76
N GLU A 384 0.19 -5.70 -0.02
CA GLU A 384 1.50 -5.34 0.49
C GLU A 384 1.58 -3.83 0.70
N VAL A 385 1.74 -3.38 1.95
CA VAL A 385 1.79 -1.95 2.32
C VAL A 385 2.82 -1.14 1.50
N GLY A 386 3.90 -1.79 1.05
CA GLY A 386 4.93 -1.15 0.24
C GLY A 386 4.49 -0.78 -1.19
N ARG A 387 3.47 -1.47 -1.71
CA ARG A 387 3.00 -1.42 -3.11
C ARG A 387 1.56 -0.95 -3.27
N ILE A 388 0.94 -0.53 -2.16
CA ILE A 388 -0.38 0.11 -2.11
C ILE A 388 -0.28 1.57 -1.68
#